data_AF-A0A4Q9HIE3-F1
#
_entry.id   AF-A0A4Q9HIE3-F1
#
_cell.length_a   1.000
_cell.length_b   1.000
_cell.length_c   1.000
_cell.angle_alpha   90.00
_cell.angle_beta   90.00
_cell.angle_gamma   90.00
#
_symmetry.space_group_name_H-M   'P 1'
#
loop_
_entity.id
_entity.type
_entity.pdbx_description
1 polymer ?
#
loop_
_entity_poly.entity_id
_entity_poly.type
_entity_poly.pdbx_seq_one_letter_code
_entity_poly.pdbx_strand_id
1 'polypeptide(L)'
;MSIEGVRKKAKNLIKVRKSEADALLFEMLTALMWARNGWEVNFLEESKTGKMPDLLAKKGDKEYHIECKRQKKTSEYAYRETKKRQVMISYISKELLIHNLLLDIVFHVELESLSDTYLRDLLIEKIPTISNPGRISDEGKVDIDISFVDIKGINEHLVKFFVKHHSPQLNLLIGKKAPDNLGFTSGMYANFIKVGDGEVNNQYVSEISNAYGVFWHCDAPDAISAKARDIKKQLFSALKQFQPNQNVVIHIGMETFDGPEVEMKRMLKITDTIENVEFKAPDLKWAYCHFFQSYATPDEAWVFDETVNTISSIPPEGKPPLISSFLVIPEDTSLHNLAHWERPLP
;
A
#
# COMPACT_ATOMS: atom_id res chain seq x y z
N MET A 1 -8.29 -28.23 12.92
CA MET A 1 -7.98 -26.92 13.54
C MET A 1 -9.30 -26.23 13.85
N SER A 2 -9.53 -25.84 15.10
CA SER A 2 -10.73 -25.09 15.51
C SER A 2 -10.25 -23.81 16.18
N ILE A 3 -10.79 -22.66 15.78
CA ILE A 3 -10.53 -21.36 16.40
C ILE A 3 -11.83 -20.92 17.07
N GLU A 4 -11.82 -20.79 18.39
CA GLU A 4 -13.02 -20.41 19.13
C GLU A 4 -13.41 -18.97 18.80
N GLY A 5 -14.71 -18.71 18.63
CA GLY A 5 -15.23 -17.37 18.30
C GLY A 5 -15.14 -16.95 16.83
N VAL A 6 -14.46 -17.73 15.96
CA VAL A 6 -14.27 -17.36 14.53
C VAL A 6 -15.59 -17.18 13.77
N ARG A 7 -16.62 -17.99 14.06
CA ARG A 7 -17.94 -17.85 13.42
C ARG A 7 -18.63 -16.53 13.76
N LYS A 8 -18.42 -16.02 14.98
CA LYS A 8 -18.96 -14.72 15.41
C LYS A 8 -18.24 -13.58 14.67
N LYS A 9 -16.91 -13.63 14.60
CA LYS A 9 -16.10 -12.65 13.85
C LYS A 9 -16.45 -12.64 12.35
N ALA A 10 -16.60 -13.80 11.72
CA ALA A 10 -17.03 -13.90 10.32
C ALA A 10 -18.43 -13.31 10.08
N LYS A 11 -19.38 -13.51 11.00
CA LYS A 11 -20.71 -12.87 10.93
C LYS A 11 -20.63 -11.35 11.09
N ASN A 12 -19.75 -10.86 11.96
CA ASN A 12 -19.55 -9.42 12.18
C ASN A 12 -18.93 -8.76 10.93
N LEU A 13 -18.00 -9.43 10.26
CA LEU A 13 -17.36 -8.93 9.04
C LEU A 13 -18.38 -8.51 7.96
N ILE A 14 -19.48 -9.27 7.81
CA ILE A 14 -20.54 -9.00 6.83
C ILE A 14 -21.43 -7.80 7.26
N LYS A 15 -21.41 -7.43 8.55
CA LYS A 15 -22.28 -6.40 9.14
C LYS A 15 -21.57 -5.07 9.38
N VAL A 16 -20.25 -5.05 9.47
CA VAL A 16 -19.48 -3.84 9.76
C VAL A 16 -19.38 -2.93 8.54
N ARG A 17 -19.00 -1.67 8.78
CA ARG A 17 -18.66 -0.75 7.70
C ARG A 17 -17.41 -1.25 6.97
N LYS A 18 -17.30 -0.94 5.68
CA LYS A 18 -16.11 -1.28 4.86
C LYS A 18 -14.79 -0.84 5.50
N SER A 19 -14.79 0.31 6.20
CA SER A 19 -13.61 0.84 6.90
C SER A 19 -13.14 0.01 8.10
N GLU A 20 -14.00 -0.86 8.63
CA GLU A 20 -13.71 -1.73 9.79
C GLU A 20 -13.44 -3.18 9.36
N ALA A 21 -13.86 -3.56 8.14
CA ALA A 21 -13.71 -4.90 7.61
C ALA A 21 -12.25 -5.36 7.56
N ASP A 22 -11.34 -4.48 7.13
CA ASP A 22 -9.93 -4.81 7.01
C ASP A 22 -9.27 -5.12 8.37
N ALA A 23 -9.70 -4.45 9.46
CA ALA A 23 -9.16 -4.72 10.79
C ALA A 23 -9.61 -6.11 11.28
N LEU A 24 -10.88 -6.45 11.08
CA LEU A 24 -11.41 -7.78 11.39
C LEU A 24 -10.76 -8.88 10.54
N LEU A 25 -10.52 -8.62 9.25
CA LEU A 25 -9.79 -9.55 8.38
C LEU A 25 -8.38 -9.77 8.89
N PHE A 26 -7.67 -8.72 9.29
CA PHE A 26 -6.33 -8.82 9.85
C PHE A 26 -6.30 -9.65 11.14
N GLU A 27 -7.25 -9.47 12.06
CA GLU A 27 -7.40 -10.31 13.25
C GLU A 27 -7.65 -11.78 12.90
N MET A 28 -8.52 -12.04 11.91
CA MET A 28 -8.82 -13.40 11.44
C MET A 28 -7.61 -14.10 10.82
N LEU A 29 -6.86 -13.38 9.98
CA LEU A 29 -5.62 -13.90 9.40
C LEU A 29 -4.57 -14.17 10.49
N THR A 30 -4.43 -13.26 11.46
CA THR A 30 -3.54 -13.45 12.61
C THR A 30 -3.90 -14.71 13.39
N ALA A 31 -5.18 -14.92 13.68
CA ALA A 31 -5.65 -16.11 14.39
C ALA A 31 -5.35 -17.41 13.61
N LEU A 32 -5.57 -17.41 12.29
CA LEU A 32 -5.24 -18.54 11.41
C LEU A 32 -3.73 -18.84 11.39
N MET A 33 -2.90 -17.80 11.36
CA MET A 33 -1.45 -17.93 11.39
C MET A 33 -0.96 -18.51 12.73
N TRP A 34 -1.51 -18.07 13.86
CA TRP A 34 -1.19 -18.69 15.15
C TRP A 34 -1.64 -20.15 15.19
N ALA A 35 -2.86 -20.43 14.72
CA ALA A 35 -3.39 -21.78 14.72
C ALA A 35 -2.55 -22.72 13.85
N ARG A 36 -2.15 -22.33 12.63
CA ARG A 36 -1.27 -23.15 11.75
C ARG A 36 0.11 -23.43 12.34
N ASN A 37 0.58 -22.60 13.28
CA ASN A 37 1.79 -22.86 14.08
C ASN A 37 1.56 -23.85 15.26
N GLY A 38 0.38 -24.44 15.33
CA GLY A 38 -0.01 -25.45 16.31
C GLY A 38 -0.44 -24.89 17.66
N TRP A 39 -0.93 -23.65 17.68
CA TRP A 39 -1.53 -23.04 18.88
C TRP A 39 -3.04 -23.26 18.90
N GLU A 40 -3.60 -23.43 20.09
CA GLU A 40 -5.05 -23.30 20.33
C GLU A 40 -5.38 -21.81 20.45
N VAL A 41 -6.29 -21.31 19.62
CA VAL A 41 -6.54 -19.86 19.47
C VAL A 41 -8.00 -19.53 19.72
N ASN A 42 -8.24 -18.55 20.59
CA ASN A 42 -9.56 -18.08 20.96
C ASN A 42 -9.67 -16.56 20.74
N PHE A 43 -10.75 -16.11 20.09
CA PHE A 43 -11.11 -14.70 20.09
C PHE A 43 -11.70 -14.30 21.43
N LEU A 44 -11.17 -13.24 22.03
CA LEU A 44 -11.71 -12.70 23.27
C LEU A 44 -12.82 -11.69 22.98
N GLU A 45 -13.88 -11.71 23.78
CA GLU A 45 -14.97 -10.74 23.65
C GLU A 45 -14.64 -9.45 24.40
N GLU A 46 -15.02 -8.30 23.83
CA GLU A 46 -14.87 -7.02 24.52
C GLU A 46 -15.65 -7.04 25.85
N SER A 47 -14.94 -6.80 26.97
CA SER A 47 -15.58 -6.74 28.28
C SER A 47 -16.19 -5.35 28.53
N LYS A 48 -17.30 -5.28 29.28
CA LYS A 48 -17.90 -4.00 29.71
C LYS A 48 -17.01 -3.23 30.71
N THR A 49 -16.00 -3.89 31.28
CA THR A 49 -15.22 -3.39 32.43
C THR A 49 -13.76 -3.09 32.09
N GLY A 50 -13.34 -3.25 30.83
CA GLY A 50 -11.98 -2.97 30.38
C GLY A 50 -11.69 -3.45 28.96
N LYS A 51 -10.66 -2.85 28.35
CA LYS A 51 -10.13 -3.31 27.06
C LYS A 51 -9.41 -4.65 27.26
N MET A 52 -9.73 -5.62 26.42
CA MET A 52 -9.10 -6.93 26.41
C MET A 52 -8.32 -7.08 25.10
N PRO A 53 -7.26 -7.91 25.09
CA PRO A 53 -6.59 -8.26 23.86
C PRO A 53 -7.53 -8.97 22.89
N ASP A 54 -7.22 -8.94 21.61
CA ASP A 54 -8.08 -9.52 20.57
C ASP A 54 -8.10 -11.06 20.61
N LEU A 55 -6.95 -11.69 20.86
CA LEU A 55 -6.81 -13.16 20.87
C LEU A 55 -6.07 -13.67 22.11
N LEU A 56 -6.37 -14.92 22.44
CA LEU A 56 -5.60 -15.75 23.37
C LEU A 56 -5.07 -16.97 22.62
N ALA A 57 -3.77 -17.25 22.74
CA ALA A 57 -3.15 -18.44 22.16
C ALA A 57 -2.48 -19.31 23.23
N LYS A 58 -2.73 -20.63 23.18
CA LYS A 58 -2.18 -21.61 24.14
C LYS A 58 -1.47 -22.77 23.44
N LYS A 59 -0.36 -23.23 24.03
CA LYS A 59 0.37 -24.43 23.60
C LYS A 59 1.17 -25.00 24.76
N GLY A 60 0.68 -26.11 25.33
CA GLY A 60 1.21 -26.64 26.59
C GLY A 60 1.04 -25.61 27.71
N ASP A 61 2.11 -25.35 28.46
CA ASP A 61 2.12 -24.38 29.56
C ASP A 61 2.34 -22.92 29.13
N LYS A 62 2.48 -22.68 27.81
CA LYS A 62 2.65 -21.33 27.28
C LYS A 62 1.31 -20.73 26.90
N GLU A 63 1.12 -19.47 27.30
CA GLU A 63 -0.04 -18.65 26.99
C GLU A 63 0.44 -17.29 26.49
N TYR A 64 -0.16 -16.79 25.39
CA TYR A 64 0.07 -15.46 24.84
C TYR A 64 -1.23 -14.69 24.65
N HIS A 65 -1.22 -13.43 25.08
CA HIS A 65 -2.26 -12.44 24.87
C HIS A 65 -1.88 -11.60 23.65
N ILE A 66 -2.70 -11.62 22.61
CA ILE A 66 -2.35 -11.08 21.30
C ILE A 66 -3.25 -9.91 20.96
N GLU A 67 -2.64 -8.77 20.64
CA GLU A 67 -3.32 -7.59 20.14
C GLU A 67 -3.03 -7.37 18.66
N CYS A 68 -4.07 -7.10 17.88
CA CYS A 68 -3.99 -6.81 16.47
C CYS A 68 -4.29 -5.32 16.22
N LYS A 69 -3.33 -4.60 15.65
CA LYS A 69 -3.54 -3.22 15.20
C LYS A 69 -3.29 -3.12 13.71
N ARG A 70 -4.08 -2.27 13.05
CA ARG A 70 -3.84 -1.90 11.66
C ARG A 70 -3.63 -0.41 11.53
N GLN A 71 -2.59 -0.03 10.79
CA GLN A 71 -2.35 1.35 10.44
C GLN A 71 -3.29 1.77 9.31
N LYS A 72 -3.72 3.04 9.29
CA LYS A 72 -4.52 3.54 8.17
C LYS A 72 -3.71 3.43 6.88
N LYS A 73 -4.33 2.95 5.79
CA LYS A 73 -3.70 2.74 4.46
C LYS A 73 -2.75 3.86 4.01
N THR A 74 -3.19 5.12 4.07
CA THR A 74 -2.42 6.26 3.52
C THR A 74 -2.13 7.28 4.62
N SER A 75 -0.94 7.90 4.60
CA SER A 75 -0.61 9.01 5.49
C SER A 75 -1.41 10.26 5.09
N GLU A 76 -1.68 11.15 6.05
CA GLU A 76 -2.32 12.44 5.73
C GLU A 76 -1.45 13.27 4.78
N TYR A 77 -0.12 13.15 4.92
CA TYR A 77 0.84 13.75 4.00
C TYR A 77 0.65 13.24 2.57
N ALA A 78 0.67 11.93 2.33
CA ALA A 78 0.51 11.34 0.99
C ALA A 78 -0.84 11.73 0.35
N TYR A 79 -1.90 11.92 1.15
CA TYR A 79 -3.17 12.44 0.67
C TYR A 79 -3.07 13.89 0.20
N ARG A 80 -2.45 14.78 0.98
CA ARG A 80 -2.22 16.18 0.60
C ARG A 80 -1.32 16.29 -0.64
N GLU A 81 -0.24 15.52 -0.68
CA GLU A 81 0.68 15.43 -1.82
C GLU A 81 -0.06 14.99 -3.10
N THR A 82 -0.86 13.93 -3.01
CA THR A 82 -1.70 13.46 -4.14
C THR A 82 -2.69 14.53 -4.61
N LYS A 83 -3.35 15.22 -3.68
CA LYS A 83 -4.29 16.29 -4.02
C LYS A 83 -3.58 17.46 -4.71
N LYS A 84 -2.44 17.90 -4.17
CA LYS A 84 -1.61 18.97 -4.73
C LYS A 84 -1.18 18.64 -6.16
N ARG A 85 -0.70 17.41 -6.38
CA ARG A 85 -0.36 16.93 -7.73
C ARG A 85 -1.55 16.97 -8.68
N GLN A 86 -2.71 16.46 -8.28
CA GLN A 86 -3.91 16.46 -9.13
C GLN A 86 -4.29 17.88 -9.56
N VAL A 87 -4.15 18.85 -8.66
CA VAL A 87 -4.33 20.27 -8.99
C VAL A 87 -3.32 20.73 -10.04
N MET A 88 -2.01 20.47 -9.85
CA MET A 88 -0.99 20.85 -10.84
C MET A 88 -1.24 20.23 -12.22
N ILE A 89 -1.56 18.93 -12.28
CA ILE A 89 -1.85 18.22 -13.54
C ILE A 89 -3.08 18.82 -14.23
N SER A 90 -4.10 19.24 -13.46
CA SER A 90 -5.33 19.80 -14.04
C SER A 90 -5.07 21.02 -14.93
N TYR A 91 -4.07 21.85 -14.59
CA TYR A 91 -3.68 23.03 -15.36
C TYR A 91 -3.00 22.73 -16.71
N ILE A 92 -2.50 21.51 -16.91
CA ILE A 92 -1.83 21.10 -18.17
C ILE A 92 -2.53 19.94 -18.89
N SER A 93 -3.46 19.25 -18.22
CA SER A 93 -4.11 18.01 -18.71
C SER A 93 -4.67 18.11 -20.13
N LYS A 94 -5.28 19.24 -20.48
CA LYS A 94 -5.83 19.48 -21.82
C LYS A 94 -4.73 19.48 -22.90
N GLU A 95 -3.64 20.18 -22.66
CA GLU A 95 -2.53 20.24 -23.61
C GLU A 95 -1.81 18.89 -23.72
N LEU A 96 -1.61 18.20 -22.58
CA LEU A 96 -1.07 16.85 -22.61
C LEU A 96 -1.95 15.90 -23.45
N LEU A 97 -3.27 16.03 -23.35
CA LEU A 97 -4.22 15.21 -24.10
C LEU A 97 -4.17 15.50 -25.60
N ILE A 98 -4.16 16.77 -26.00
CA ILE A 98 -4.09 17.18 -27.41
C ILE A 98 -2.84 16.62 -28.08
N HIS A 99 -1.71 16.61 -27.36
CA HIS A 99 -0.41 16.20 -27.87
C HIS A 99 -0.04 14.74 -27.59
N ASN A 100 -0.96 13.96 -27.00
CA ASN A 100 -0.76 12.55 -26.63
C ASN A 100 0.49 12.30 -25.77
N LEU A 101 0.73 13.15 -24.79
CA LEU A 101 1.97 13.13 -24.01
C LEU A 101 1.92 12.17 -22.84
N LEU A 102 3.06 11.52 -22.61
CA LEU A 102 3.34 10.72 -21.43
C LEU A 102 4.50 11.37 -20.67
N LEU A 103 4.25 11.72 -19.41
CA LEU A 103 5.23 12.34 -18.53
C LEU A 103 5.66 11.38 -17.42
N ASP A 104 6.95 11.34 -17.16
CA ASP A 104 7.57 10.74 -15.98
C ASP A 104 8.19 11.88 -15.15
N ILE A 105 7.54 12.24 -14.03
CA ILE A 105 7.92 13.41 -13.22
C ILE A 105 8.58 12.97 -11.91
N VAL A 106 9.76 13.50 -11.61
CA VAL A 106 10.41 13.34 -10.29
C VAL A 106 10.50 14.71 -9.64
N PHE A 107 9.86 14.87 -8.49
CA PHE A 107 9.99 16.08 -7.65
C PHE A 107 11.07 15.88 -6.59
N HIS A 108 12.01 16.82 -6.53
CA HIS A 108 13.13 16.84 -5.58
C HIS A 108 12.88 17.72 -4.36
N VAL A 109 11.73 18.38 -4.31
CA VAL A 109 11.23 19.18 -3.20
C VAL A 109 9.80 18.76 -2.87
N GLU A 110 9.35 19.06 -1.65
CA GLU A 110 7.97 18.80 -1.25
C GLU A 110 6.99 19.53 -2.19
N LEU A 111 6.01 18.82 -2.75
CA LEU A 111 5.06 19.43 -3.69
C LEU A 111 4.30 20.63 -3.10
N GLU A 112 4.11 20.65 -1.77
CA GLU A 112 3.46 21.78 -1.08
C GLU A 112 4.28 23.07 -1.12
N SER A 113 5.60 23.01 -1.33
CA SER A 113 6.46 24.19 -1.47
C SER A 113 6.36 24.83 -2.87
N LEU A 114 5.74 24.15 -3.83
CA LEU A 114 5.58 24.62 -5.20
C LEU A 114 4.20 25.27 -5.40
N SER A 115 4.09 26.20 -6.35
CA SER A 115 2.80 26.81 -6.70
C SER A 115 1.88 25.77 -7.36
N ASP A 116 0.56 25.96 -7.25
CA ASP A 116 -0.42 25.11 -7.95
C ASP A 116 -0.23 25.13 -9.48
N THR A 117 0.29 26.22 -10.02
CA THR A 117 0.55 26.42 -11.45
C THR A 117 1.94 25.98 -11.90
N TYR A 118 2.79 25.49 -10.99
CA TYR A 118 4.22 25.27 -11.27
C TYR A 118 4.48 24.47 -12.55
N LEU A 119 3.82 23.32 -12.73
CA LEU A 119 3.97 22.52 -13.96
C LEU A 119 3.47 23.25 -15.21
N ARG A 120 2.39 24.04 -15.10
CA ARG A 120 1.91 24.86 -16.20
C ARG A 120 2.95 25.90 -16.59
N ASP A 121 3.46 26.64 -15.62
CA ASP A 121 4.42 27.71 -15.85
C ASP A 121 5.72 27.17 -16.49
N LEU A 122 6.09 25.94 -16.16
CA LEU A 122 7.25 25.26 -16.73
C LEU A 122 7.02 24.70 -18.16
N LEU A 123 5.82 24.18 -18.43
CA LEU A 123 5.57 23.31 -19.60
C LEU A 123 4.67 23.92 -20.67
N ILE A 124 3.79 24.88 -20.36
CA ILE A 124 2.66 25.22 -21.24
C ILE A 124 3.10 25.76 -22.61
N GLU A 125 4.17 26.55 -22.66
CA GLU A 125 4.71 27.08 -23.92
C GLU A 125 5.55 26.04 -24.67
N LYS A 126 6.04 25.02 -23.97
CA LYS A 126 6.92 23.98 -24.52
C LYS A 126 6.12 22.84 -25.14
N ILE A 127 5.01 22.43 -24.52
CA ILE A 127 4.14 21.32 -24.97
C ILE A 127 3.85 21.38 -26.48
N PRO A 128 3.40 22.52 -27.06
CA PRO A 128 3.07 22.58 -28.48
C PRO A 128 4.26 22.35 -29.43
N THR A 129 5.49 22.51 -28.93
CA THR A 129 6.73 22.39 -29.72
C THR A 129 7.40 21.02 -29.56
N ILE A 130 6.94 20.19 -28.62
CA ILE A 130 7.46 18.85 -28.39
C ILE A 130 7.02 17.92 -29.52
N SER A 131 8.00 17.48 -30.31
CA SER A 131 7.83 16.55 -31.43
C SER A 131 8.62 15.25 -31.27
N ASN A 132 9.54 15.20 -30.31
CA ASN A 132 10.40 14.05 -30.02
C ASN A 132 10.51 13.86 -28.49
N PRO A 133 10.79 12.64 -28.01
CA PRO A 133 11.05 12.41 -26.61
C PRO A 133 12.23 13.27 -26.11
N GLY A 134 12.19 13.64 -24.83
CA GLY A 134 13.22 14.49 -24.26
C GLY A 134 13.06 14.65 -22.76
N ARG A 135 13.93 15.46 -22.15
CA ARG A 135 13.92 15.77 -20.72
C ARG A 135 13.84 17.27 -20.51
N ILE A 136 13.04 17.69 -19.53
CA ILE A 136 13.00 19.06 -19.01
C ILE A 136 13.34 19.00 -17.52
N SER A 137 14.27 19.84 -17.10
CA SER A 137 14.72 19.94 -15.70
C SER A 137 14.61 21.38 -15.21
N ASP A 138 14.14 21.56 -13.98
CA ASP A 138 14.33 22.77 -13.17
C ASP A 138 15.22 22.37 -11.99
N GLU A 139 16.46 22.88 -12.00
CA GLU A 139 17.55 22.40 -11.17
C GLU A 139 17.16 22.32 -9.68
N GLY A 140 17.35 21.13 -9.10
CA GLY A 140 17.08 20.86 -7.69
C GLY A 140 15.60 20.82 -7.31
N LYS A 141 14.66 20.92 -8.27
CA LYS A 141 13.21 20.90 -7.99
C LYS A 141 12.45 19.82 -8.73
N VAL A 142 12.64 19.70 -10.04
CA VAL A 142 11.89 18.73 -10.83
C VAL A 142 12.68 18.27 -12.04
N ASP A 143 12.58 16.98 -12.32
CA ASP A 143 12.96 16.34 -13.57
C ASP A 143 11.73 15.75 -14.25
N ILE A 144 11.61 15.97 -15.55
CA ILE A 144 10.47 15.53 -16.35
C ILE A 144 10.99 14.86 -17.61
N ASP A 145 10.86 13.54 -17.66
CA ASP A 145 11.05 12.78 -18.89
C ASP A 145 9.74 12.77 -19.69
N ILE A 146 9.82 13.13 -20.96
CA ILE A 146 8.69 13.34 -21.85
C ILE A 146 8.75 12.32 -22.98
N SER A 147 7.64 11.63 -23.19
CA SER A 147 7.42 10.72 -24.30
C SER A 147 5.98 10.83 -24.80
N PHE A 148 5.56 9.88 -25.63
CA PHE A 148 4.24 9.88 -26.26
C PHE A 148 3.49 8.58 -25.96
N VAL A 149 2.18 8.70 -25.79
CA VAL A 149 1.26 7.57 -25.73
C VAL A 149 1.17 6.91 -27.12
N ASP A 150 1.25 5.58 -27.17
CA ASP A 150 1.17 4.83 -28.43
C ASP A 150 -0.30 4.57 -28.83
N ILE A 151 -0.97 5.61 -29.30
CA ILE A 151 -2.40 5.53 -29.68
C ILE A 151 -2.66 4.41 -30.71
N LYS A 152 -1.74 4.22 -31.66
CA LYS A 152 -1.86 3.17 -32.67
C LYS A 152 -1.81 1.78 -32.03
N GLY A 153 -0.77 1.51 -31.24
CA GLY A 153 -0.62 0.23 -30.55
C GLY A 153 -1.79 -0.07 -29.60
N ILE A 154 -2.31 0.95 -28.91
CA ILE A 154 -3.50 0.82 -28.06
C ILE A 154 -4.70 0.39 -28.90
N ASN A 155 -5.02 1.09 -29.99
CA ASN A 155 -6.18 0.73 -30.81
C ASN A 155 -6.03 -0.65 -31.47
N GLU A 156 -4.83 -1.04 -31.89
CA GLU A 156 -4.56 -2.41 -32.37
C GLU A 156 -4.82 -3.47 -31.30
N HIS A 157 -4.56 -3.17 -30.02
CA HIS A 157 -4.91 -4.03 -28.90
C HIS A 157 -6.43 -4.07 -28.67
N LEU A 158 -7.10 -2.91 -28.69
CA LEU A 158 -8.56 -2.81 -28.46
C LEU A 158 -9.40 -3.55 -29.51
N VAL A 159 -8.92 -3.68 -30.74
CA VAL A 159 -9.57 -4.50 -31.78
C VAL A 159 -9.62 -5.99 -31.40
N LYS A 160 -8.66 -6.46 -30.60
CA LYS A 160 -8.50 -7.88 -30.24
C LYS A 160 -9.08 -8.20 -28.86
N PHE A 161 -9.08 -7.23 -27.95
CA PHE A 161 -9.37 -7.46 -26.54
C PHE A 161 -10.38 -6.45 -25.98
N PHE A 162 -11.30 -6.93 -25.15
CA PHE A 162 -12.19 -6.07 -24.37
C PHE A 162 -11.44 -5.49 -23.17
N VAL A 163 -10.96 -4.26 -23.30
CA VAL A 163 -10.29 -3.54 -22.21
C VAL A 163 -11.29 -2.74 -21.41
N LYS A 164 -11.43 -3.10 -20.13
CA LYS A 164 -12.37 -2.44 -19.22
C LYS A 164 -11.92 -1.02 -18.89
N HIS A 165 -12.88 -0.09 -18.84
CA HIS A 165 -12.62 1.27 -18.40
C HIS A 165 -12.14 1.27 -16.93
N HIS A 166 -11.10 2.06 -16.63
CA HIS A 166 -10.39 2.07 -15.33
C HIS A 166 -9.73 0.74 -14.92
N SER A 167 -9.33 -0.09 -15.89
CA SER A 167 -8.57 -1.31 -15.61
C SER A 167 -7.06 -1.07 -15.55
N PRO A 168 -6.31 -1.94 -14.87
CA PRO A 168 -4.84 -1.88 -14.91
C PRO A 168 -4.27 -2.09 -16.32
N GLN A 169 -4.93 -2.92 -17.14
CA GLN A 169 -4.59 -3.07 -18.56
C GLN A 169 -4.63 -1.72 -19.30
N LEU A 170 -5.65 -0.90 -19.06
CA LEU A 170 -5.77 0.42 -19.68
C LEU A 170 -4.67 1.37 -19.19
N ASN A 171 -4.33 1.32 -17.90
CA ASN A 171 -3.23 2.11 -17.36
C ASN A 171 -1.88 1.70 -17.97
N LEU A 172 -1.63 0.39 -18.11
CA LEU A 172 -0.43 -0.13 -18.76
C LEU A 172 -0.36 0.30 -20.23
N LEU A 173 -1.47 0.23 -20.96
CA LEU A 173 -1.56 0.63 -22.36
C LEU A 173 -1.23 2.12 -22.56
N ILE A 174 -1.79 3.00 -21.72
CA ILE A 174 -1.53 4.45 -21.80
C ILE A 174 -0.10 4.77 -21.31
N GLY A 175 0.29 4.20 -20.17
CA GLY A 175 1.55 4.52 -19.50
C GLY A 175 2.77 3.76 -20.00
N LYS A 176 2.60 2.73 -20.84
CA LYS A 176 3.65 1.79 -21.29
C LYS A 176 4.37 1.03 -20.18
N LYS A 177 3.94 1.20 -18.92
CA LYS A 177 4.41 0.48 -17.73
C LYS A 177 3.31 0.49 -16.66
N ALA A 178 3.38 -0.45 -15.72
CA ALA A 178 2.48 -0.49 -14.59
C ALA A 178 2.80 0.63 -13.58
N PRO A 179 1.79 1.20 -12.88
CA PRO A 179 1.99 2.26 -11.89
C PRO A 179 2.44 1.72 -10.52
N ASP A 180 3.11 0.57 -10.47
CA ASP A 180 3.51 -0.04 -9.21
C ASP A 180 4.48 0.86 -8.46
N ASN A 181 4.18 1.12 -7.18
CA ASN A 181 4.92 2.06 -6.31
C ASN A 181 4.99 3.51 -6.79
N LEU A 182 4.25 3.87 -7.85
CA LEU A 182 4.20 5.20 -8.42
C LEU A 182 2.77 5.72 -8.36
N GLY A 183 2.60 7.04 -8.29
CA GLY A 183 1.30 7.57 -8.62
C GLY A 183 1.17 7.77 -10.12
N PHE A 184 0.00 7.47 -10.65
CA PHE A 184 -0.31 7.64 -12.06
C PHE A 184 -1.61 8.40 -12.23
N THR A 185 -1.66 9.30 -13.21
CA THR A 185 -2.87 10.04 -13.57
C THR A 185 -2.94 10.08 -15.08
N SER A 186 -4.06 9.64 -15.63
CA SER A 186 -4.29 9.60 -17.07
C SER A 186 -5.63 10.20 -17.42
N GLY A 187 -5.76 10.60 -18.68
CA GLY A 187 -7.01 11.03 -19.28
C GLY A 187 -7.04 10.62 -20.75
N MET A 188 -8.23 10.50 -21.33
CA MET A 188 -8.40 10.06 -22.71
C MET A 188 -9.65 10.65 -23.35
N TYR A 189 -9.59 10.82 -24.68
CA TYR A 189 -10.77 10.90 -25.54
C TYR A 189 -10.94 9.54 -26.22
N ALA A 190 -12.08 8.91 -25.95
CA ALA A 190 -12.32 7.53 -26.32
C ALA A 190 -13.80 7.26 -26.61
N ASN A 191 -14.02 6.27 -27.47
CA ASN A 191 -15.31 5.63 -27.67
C ASN A 191 -15.45 4.45 -26.72
N PHE A 192 -16.69 4.19 -26.29
CA PHE A 192 -16.99 3.15 -25.34
C PHE A 192 -18.12 2.26 -25.83
N ILE A 193 -18.05 0.99 -25.43
CA ILE A 193 -19.09 0.01 -25.62
C ILE A 193 -19.53 -0.56 -24.27
N LYS A 194 -20.77 -1.01 -24.21
CA LYS A 194 -21.32 -1.73 -23.05
C LYS A 194 -21.51 -3.19 -23.39
N VAL A 195 -21.12 -4.08 -22.48
CA VAL A 195 -21.28 -5.53 -22.65
C VAL A 195 -22.37 -6.04 -21.70
N GLY A 196 -23.44 -6.60 -22.25
CA GLY A 196 -24.59 -7.07 -21.47
C GLY A 196 -25.41 -5.95 -20.81
N ASP A 197 -26.40 -6.35 -20.01
CA ASP A 197 -27.46 -5.45 -19.51
C ASP A 197 -27.10 -4.70 -18.21
N GLY A 198 -25.85 -4.82 -17.73
CA GLY A 198 -25.41 -4.11 -16.52
C GLY A 198 -25.33 -2.59 -16.72
N GLU A 199 -25.41 -1.81 -15.65
CA GLU A 199 -25.34 -0.34 -15.75
C GLU A 199 -24.02 0.27 -15.21
N VAL A 200 -23.34 -0.40 -14.28
CA VAL A 200 -22.29 0.23 -13.46
C VAL A 200 -20.88 -0.30 -13.76
N ASN A 201 -20.74 -1.48 -14.36
CA ASN A 201 -19.44 -2.17 -14.41
C ASN A 201 -19.15 -2.90 -15.73
N ASN A 202 -19.86 -2.54 -16.80
CA ASN A 202 -19.81 -3.19 -18.10
C ASN A 202 -19.32 -2.28 -19.25
N GLN A 203 -18.66 -1.17 -18.92
CA GLN A 203 -18.13 -0.23 -19.91
C GLN A 203 -16.69 -0.61 -20.28
N TYR A 204 -16.46 -0.75 -21.59
CA TYR A 204 -15.17 -1.10 -22.18
C TYR A 204 -14.78 -0.03 -23.20
N VAL A 205 -13.48 0.18 -23.34
CA VAL A 205 -12.92 1.12 -24.30
C VAL A 205 -12.88 0.43 -25.66
N SER A 206 -13.46 1.03 -26.69
CA SER A 206 -13.44 0.47 -28.05
C SER A 206 -12.41 1.13 -28.95
N GLU A 207 -12.14 2.42 -28.74
CA GLU A 207 -11.19 3.20 -29.52
C GLU A 207 -10.74 4.41 -28.70
N ILE A 208 -9.47 4.79 -28.82
CA ILE A 208 -8.90 6.01 -28.23
C ILE A 208 -8.42 6.91 -29.36
N SER A 209 -8.89 8.16 -29.40
CA SER A 209 -8.36 9.18 -30.32
C SER A 209 -7.15 9.90 -29.72
N ASN A 210 -7.21 10.17 -28.41
CA ASN A 210 -6.16 10.86 -27.68
C ASN A 210 -6.06 10.34 -26.25
N ALA A 211 -4.86 10.36 -25.68
CA ALA A 211 -4.65 10.05 -24.28
C ALA A 211 -3.39 10.71 -23.74
N TYR A 212 -3.38 11.00 -22.44
CA TYR A 212 -2.17 11.37 -21.73
C TYR A 212 -1.98 10.50 -20.50
N GLY A 213 -0.73 10.39 -20.07
CA GLY A 213 -0.36 9.78 -18.80
C GLY A 213 0.66 10.63 -18.07
N VAL A 214 0.58 10.65 -16.75
CA VAL A 214 1.56 11.30 -15.87
C VAL A 214 1.88 10.34 -14.75
N PHE A 215 3.05 9.73 -14.80
CA PHE A 215 3.67 9.13 -13.64
C PHE A 215 4.35 10.21 -12.82
N TRP A 216 4.37 10.01 -11.52
CA TRP A 216 5.15 10.88 -10.66
C TRP A 216 5.69 10.13 -9.45
N HIS A 217 6.80 10.68 -8.95
CA HIS A 217 7.43 10.33 -7.70
C HIS A 217 7.97 11.60 -7.03
N CYS A 218 8.19 11.54 -5.72
CA CYS A 218 8.79 12.62 -4.94
C CYS A 218 9.85 12.01 -4.03
N ASP A 219 11.11 12.34 -4.31
CA ASP A 219 12.30 11.83 -3.62
C ASP A 219 12.84 12.82 -2.56
N ALA A 220 12.09 13.91 -2.31
CA ALA A 220 12.42 14.88 -1.27
C ALA A 220 12.53 14.18 0.10
N PRO A 221 13.66 14.31 0.83
CA PRO A 221 13.88 13.60 2.09
C PRO A 221 12.79 13.84 3.15
N ASP A 222 12.28 15.07 3.22
CA ASP A 222 11.21 15.45 4.14
C ASP A 222 9.87 14.80 3.76
N ALA A 223 9.55 14.71 2.47
CA ALA A 223 8.38 14.00 1.98
C ALA A 223 8.45 12.50 2.27
N ILE A 224 9.60 11.87 2.01
CA ILE A 224 9.85 10.46 2.34
C ILE A 224 9.66 10.22 3.84
N SER A 225 10.28 11.06 4.67
CA SER A 225 10.16 10.98 6.12
C SER A 225 8.70 11.15 6.58
N ALA A 226 7.97 12.12 6.04
CA ALA A 226 6.58 12.37 6.43
C ALA A 226 5.63 11.23 6.04
N LYS A 227 5.87 10.56 4.90
CA LYS A 227 5.12 9.37 4.48
C LYS A 227 5.49 8.12 5.28
N ALA A 228 6.76 7.99 5.66
CA ALA A 228 7.29 6.92 6.50
C ALA A 228 6.81 7.05 7.95
N ARG A 229 5.54 6.71 8.18
CA ARG A 229 4.89 6.76 9.49
C ARG A 229 5.34 5.59 10.37
N ASP A 230 5.77 5.94 11.56
CA ASP A 230 6.15 5.01 12.63
C ASP A 230 4.92 4.40 13.35
N ILE A 231 5.14 3.33 14.11
CA ILE A 231 4.14 2.53 14.84
C ILE A 231 3.99 2.92 16.32
N LYS A 232 4.77 3.89 16.82
CA LYS A 232 4.80 4.29 18.23
C LYS A 232 3.41 4.44 18.84
N LYS A 233 2.49 5.13 18.15
CA LYS A 233 1.13 5.35 18.64
C LYS A 233 0.34 4.04 18.79
N GLN A 234 0.45 3.13 17.83
CA GLN A 234 -0.20 1.83 17.83
C GLN A 234 0.38 0.96 18.95
N LEU A 235 1.70 0.93 19.08
CA LEU A 235 2.42 0.19 20.10
C LEU A 235 2.03 0.66 21.52
N PHE A 236 2.12 1.96 21.80
CA PHE A 236 1.71 2.51 23.10
C PHE A 236 0.21 2.33 23.37
N SER A 237 -0.63 2.40 22.34
CA SER A 237 -2.07 2.13 22.51
C SER A 237 -2.36 0.67 22.80
N ALA A 238 -1.62 -0.26 22.20
CA ALA A 238 -1.74 -1.69 22.45
C ALA A 238 -1.29 -2.02 23.89
N LEU A 239 -0.12 -1.52 24.29
CA LEU A 239 0.43 -1.77 25.64
C LEU A 239 -0.49 -1.33 26.79
N LYS A 240 -1.33 -0.29 26.59
CA LYS A 240 -2.32 0.15 27.59
C LYS A 240 -3.47 -0.82 27.83
N GLN A 241 -3.63 -1.85 27.00
CA GLN A 241 -4.76 -2.78 27.08
C GLN A 241 -4.44 -4.03 27.90
N PHE A 242 -3.17 -4.25 28.23
CA PHE A 242 -2.73 -5.46 28.92
C PHE A 242 -2.63 -5.28 30.42
N GLN A 243 -2.87 -6.36 31.14
CA GLN A 243 -2.67 -6.43 32.58
C GLN A 243 -1.22 -6.85 32.89
N PRO A 244 -0.68 -6.50 34.07
CA PRO A 244 0.64 -6.96 34.49
C PRO A 244 0.75 -8.50 34.50
N ASN A 245 1.94 -9.02 34.18
CA ASN A 245 2.32 -10.44 34.14
C ASN A 245 1.67 -11.27 33.01
N GLN A 246 1.17 -10.63 31.96
CA GLN A 246 0.70 -11.34 30.75
C GLN A 246 1.85 -11.49 29.75
N ASN A 247 1.98 -12.63 29.08
CA ASN A 247 2.89 -12.68 27.94
C ASN A 247 2.20 -12.04 26.73
N VAL A 248 2.68 -10.88 26.31
CA VAL A 248 2.03 -10.06 25.30
C VAL A 248 2.70 -10.21 23.94
N VAL A 249 1.89 -10.35 22.90
CA VAL A 249 2.32 -10.25 21.51
C VAL A 249 1.48 -9.21 20.78
N ILE A 250 2.12 -8.40 19.94
CA ILE A 250 1.43 -7.40 19.15
C ILE A 250 1.65 -7.68 17.66
N HIS A 251 0.58 -7.68 16.88
CA HIS A 251 0.63 -7.73 15.42
C HIS A 251 0.20 -6.38 14.88
N ILE A 252 1.02 -5.78 14.01
CA ILE A 252 0.73 -4.49 13.38
C ILE A 252 0.73 -4.66 11.87
N GLY A 253 -0.44 -4.52 11.24
CA GLY A 253 -0.60 -4.56 9.79
C GLY A 253 -0.50 -3.18 9.16
N MET A 254 0.22 -3.07 8.06
CA MET A 254 0.43 -1.84 7.30
C MET A 254 0.40 -2.13 5.81
N GLU A 255 -0.27 -1.28 5.05
CA GLU A 255 -0.12 -1.31 3.61
C GLU A 255 1.07 -0.46 3.14
N THR A 256 1.67 -0.92 2.07
CA THR A 256 2.77 -0.26 1.37
C THR A 256 2.25 0.24 0.02
N PHE A 257 2.30 1.54 -0.20
CA PHE A 257 1.88 2.18 -1.46
C PHE A 257 2.73 3.39 -1.83
N ASP A 258 3.61 3.82 -0.93
CA ASP A 258 4.38 5.06 -1.06
C ASP A 258 5.77 4.82 -1.70
N GLY A 259 6.06 3.57 -2.06
CA GLY A 259 7.25 3.14 -2.77
C GLY A 259 8.45 2.76 -1.89
N PRO A 260 9.49 2.12 -2.49
CA PRO A 260 10.56 1.44 -1.75
C PRO A 260 11.29 2.30 -0.72
N GLU A 261 11.62 3.54 -1.07
CA GLU A 261 12.37 4.45 -0.19
C GLU A 261 11.60 4.81 1.08
N VAL A 262 10.28 5.01 0.94
CA VAL A 262 9.39 5.28 2.07
C VAL A 262 9.29 4.06 2.97
N GLU A 263 9.17 2.86 2.40
CA GLU A 263 9.04 1.63 3.18
C GLU A 263 10.33 1.26 3.90
N MET A 264 11.49 1.44 3.25
CA MET A 264 12.80 1.34 3.90
C MET A 264 12.93 2.34 5.06
N LYS A 265 12.61 3.62 4.83
CA LYS A 265 12.65 4.64 5.89
C LYS A 265 11.67 4.32 7.02
N ARG A 266 10.50 3.75 6.71
CA ARG A 266 9.51 3.32 7.68
C ARG A 266 10.06 2.21 8.55
N MET A 267 10.68 1.19 7.95
CA MET A 267 11.32 0.11 8.71
C MET A 267 12.39 0.66 9.67
N LEU A 268 13.27 1.54 9.21
CA LEU A 268 14.31 2.15 10.05
C LEU A 268 13.72 2.89 11.25
N LYS A 269 12.65 3.68 11.05
CA LYS A 269 11.96 4.40 12.14
C LYS A 269 11.31 3.45 13.15
N ILE A 270 10.73 2.36 12.68
CA ILE A 270 10.11 1.35 13.54
C ILE A 270 11.16 0.65 14.40
N THR A 271 12.28 0.25 13.79
CA THR A 271 13.41 -0.36 14.50
C THR A 271 13.97 0.59 15.56
N ASP A 272 14.30 1.84 15.18
CA ASP A 272 14.82 2.86 16.10
C ASP A 272 13.85 3.14 17.26
N THR A 273 12.55 3.21 16.98
CA THR A 273 11.54 3.40 18.02
C THR A 273 11.53 2.25 19.01
N ILE A 274 11.68 1.02 18.57
CA ILE A 274 11.62 -0.13 19.48
C ILE A 274 12.92 -0.28 20.27
N GLU A 275 14.08 -0.05 19.65
CA GLU A 275 15.37 -0.09 20.34
C GLU A 275 15.47 0.97 21.44
N ASN A 276 14.89 2.15 21.23
CA ASN A 276 15.00 3.28 22.16
C ASN A 276 13.79 3.44 23.11
N VAL A 277 12.69 2.72 22.90
CA VAL A 277 11.55 2.76 23.83
C VAL A 277 11.89 1.88 25.03
N GLU A 278 12.08 2.52 26.19
CA GLU A 278 12.05 1.82 27.46
C GLU A 278 10.66 1.22 27.68
N PHE A 279 10.51 -0.06 27.35
CA PHE A 279 9.31 -0.81 27.70
C PHE A 279 9.26 -0.97 29.21
N LYS A 280 8.59 -0.05 29.89
CA LYS A 280 8.23 -0.21 31.30
C LYS A 280 7.28 -1.39 31.56
N ALA A 281 6.83 -2.07 30.50
CA ALA A 281 6.02 -3.26 30.56
C ALA A 281 6.92 -4.51 30.38
N PRO A 282 7.21 -5.29 31.43
CA PRO A 282 8.01 -6.54 31.36
C PRO A 282 7.35 -7.67 30.54
N ASP A 283 6.22 -7.37 29.92
CA ASP A 283 5.22 -8.31 29.45
C ASP A 283 5.15 -8.40 27.92
N LEU A 284 5.51 -7.33 27.18
CA LEU A 284 5.69 -7.44 25.73
C LEU A 284 6.82 -8.43 25.46
N LYS A 285 6.55 -9.47 24.68
CA LYS A 285 7.53 -10.49 24.28
C LYS A 285 7.94 -10.32 22.83
N TRP A 286 6.97 -10.13 21.93
CA TRP A 286 7.22 -9.91 20.51
C TRP A 286 6.25 -8.90 19.90
N ALA A 287 6.73 -8.19 18.89
CA ALA A 287 5.94 -7.39 17.97
C ALA A 287 6.23 -7.84 16.54
N TYR A 288 5.17 -8.13 15.78
CA TYR A 288 5.25 -8.49 14.36
C TYR A 288 4.68 -7.35 13.53
N CYS A 289 5.50 -6.77 12.67
CA CYS A 289 5.09 -5.74 11.72
C CYS A 289 4.90 -6.37 10.34
N HIS A 290 3.65 -6.42 9.87
CA HIS A 290 3.25 -7.00 8.60
C HIS A 290 3.09 -5.88 7.58
N PHE A 291 3.85 -5.97 6.49
CA PHE A 291 3.82 -5.05 5.38
C PHE A 291 3.19 -5.72 4.18
N PHE A 292 2.12 -5.13 3.65
CA PHE A 292 1.29 -5.68 2.59
C PHE A 292 1.35 -4.83 1.33
N GLN A 293 1.83 -5.44 0.24
CA GLN A 293 1.86 -4.84 -1.08
C GLN A 293 0.97 -5.63 -2.03
N SER A 294 -0.10 -5.00 -2.51
CA SER A 294 -0.91 -5.56 -3.59
C SER A 294 -0.51 -4.90 -4.91
N TYR A 295 -0.34 -5.70 -5.97
CA TYR A 295 -0.14 -5.19 -7.32
C TYR A 295 -1.38 -5.47 -8.16
N ALA A 296 -1.61 -4.60 -9.13
CA ALA A 296 -2.74 -4.72 -10.05
C ALA A 296 -2.18 -4.96 -11.45
N THR A 297 -1.61 -6.14 -11.69
CA THR A 297 -1.12 -6.51 -13.02
C THR A 297 -2.29 -6.92 -13.91
N PRO A 298 -2.20 -6.73 -15.24
CA PRO A 298 -3.26 -7.15 -16.16
C PRO A 298 -3.29 -8.67 -16.39
N ASP A 299 -2.15 -9.34 -16.23
CA ASP A 299 -1.98 -10.73 -16.66
C ASP A 299 -2.23 -11.74 -15.53
N GLU A 300 -2.29 -11.29 -14.27
CA GLU A 300 -2.52 -12.15 -13.11
C GLU A 300 -3.75 -11.70 -12.32
N ALA A 301 -4.52 -12.67 -11.84
CA ALA A 301 -5.74 -12.38 -11.08
C ALA A 301 -5.45 -11.74 -9.72
N TRP A 302 -4.30 -12.06 -9.11
CA TRP A 302 -3.91 -11.55 -7.81
C TRP A 302 -2.40 -11.68 -7.63
N VAL A 303 -1.73 -10.54 -7.45
CA VAL A 303 -0.31 -10.47 -7.12
C VAL A 303 -0.16 -9.73 -5.81
N PHE A 304 0.57 -10.34 -4.89
CA PHE A 304 0.67 -9.84 -3.53
C PHE A 304 2.02 -10.22 -2.94
N ASP A 305 2.63 -9.23 -2.30
CA ASP A 305 3.83 -9.43 -1.51
C ASP A 305 3.55 -9.12 -0.04
N GLU A 306 4.23 -9.90 0.79
CA GLU A 306 4.23 -9.73 2.23
C GLU A 306 5.66 -9.68 2.75
N THR A 307 5.88 -8.82 3.72
CA THR A 307 7.11 -8.79 4.51
C THR A 307 6.73 -8.71 5.97
N VAL A 308 7.38 -9.52 6.80
CA VAL A 308 7.16 -9.50 8.24
C VAL A 308 8.47 -9.16 8.93
N ASN A 309 8.49 -8.05 9.65
CA ASN A 309 9.58 -7.73 10.56
C ASN A 309 9.19 -8.18 11.97
N THR A 310 10.02 -9.04 12.57
CA THR A 310 9.82 -9.54 13.93
C THR A 310 10.75 -8.83 14.88
N ILE A 311 10.18 -8.27 15.94
CA ILE A 311 10.92 -7.46 16.90
C ILE A 311 10.63 -7.99 18.31
N SER A 312 11.64 -8.00 19.17
CA SER A 312 11.60 -8.65 20.48
C SER A 312 12.22 -7.76 21.55
N SER A 313 11.61 -7.73 22.73
CA SER A 313 12.18 -7.19 23.97
C SER A 313 12.91 -8.27 24.78
N ILE A 314 12.75 -9.55 24.41
CA ILE A 314 13.47 -10.69 24.99
C ILE A 314 14.88 -10.73 24.37
N PRO A 315 15.92 -11.09 25.15
CA PRO A 315 17.28 -11.29 24.64
C PRO A 315 17.34 -12.20 23.39
N PRO A 316 18.40 -12.10 22.57
CA PRO A 316 18.53 -12.78 21.27
C PRO A 316 18.33 -14.31 21.28
N GLU A 317 18.45 -14.95 22.44
CA GLU A 317 18.29 -16.40 22.61
C GLU A 317 16.82 -16.86 22.63
N GLY A 318 15.87 -15.94 22.81
CA GLY A 318 14.44 -16.24 22.79
C GLY A 318 13.92 -16.49 21.37
N LYS A 319 13.63 -17.76 21.04
CA LYS A 319 12.99 -18.10 19.76
C LYS A 319 11.55 -17.54 19.71
N PRO A 320 11.12 -16.91 18.60
CA PRO A 320 9.75 -16.47 18.44
C PRO A 320 8.77 -17.66 18.51
N PRO A 321 7.54 -17.46 19.02
CA PRO A 321 6.53 -18.51 19.13
C PRO A 321 5.97 -18.98 17.78
N LEU A 322 6.27 -18.23 16.71
CA LEU A 322 5.84 -18.46 15.35
C LEU A 322 7.07 -18.85 14.52
N ILE A 323 7.01 -20.04 13.91
CA ILE A 323 7.95 -20.46 12.88
C ILE A 323 7.53 -19.80 11.55
N SER A 324 6.22 -19.74 11.34
CA SER A 324 5.59 -19.16 10.17
C SER A 324 4.80 -17.90 10.53
N SER A 325 5.16 -16.76 9.96
CA SER A 325 4.63 -15.44 10.29
C SER A 325 3.83 -14.76 9.17
N PHE A 326 3.90 -15.20 7.89
CA PHE A 326 3.19 -14.56 6.77
C PHE A 326 1.69 -14.83 6.79
N LEU A 327 0.85 -13.82 6.80
CA LEU A 327 -0.60 -13.94 6.89
C LEU A 327 -1.29 -14.36 5.59
N VAL A 328 -0.75 -13.95 4.44
CA VAL A 328 -1.43 -14.02 3.14
C VAL A 328 -0.74 -14.98 2.19
N ILE A 329 0.57 -14.84 2.00
CA ILE A 329 1.32 -15.63 1.01
C ILE A 329 1.96 -16.87 1.65
N PRO A 330 2.12 -17.97 0.89
CA PRO A 330 2.85 -19.14 1.36
C PRO A 330 4.33 -18.83 1.66
N GLU A 331 4.85 -19.47 2.71
CA GLU A 331 6.24 -19.32 3.11
C GLU A 331 7.21 -20.31 2.43
N ASP A 332 6.88 -20.87 1.28
CA ASP A 332 7.83 -21.68 0.50
C ASP A 332 8.46 -20.91 -0.68
N THR A 333 8.06 -19.66 -0.89
CA THR A 333 8.55 -18.83 -1.98
C THR A 333 10.01 -18.43 -1.73
N SER A 334 10.92 -18.64 -2.67
CA SER A 334 12.37 -18.37 -2.55
C SER A 334 12.79 -16.91 -2.25
N LEU A 335 11.82 -16.05 -1.90
CA LEU A 335 11.91 -14.61 -1.69
C LEU A 335 11.96 -14.22 -0.19
N HIS A 336 12.00 -15.19 0.74
CA HIS A 336 11.99 -14.99 2.20
C HIS A 336 13.00 -13.99 2.75
N ASN A 337 14.20 -13.97 2.16
CA ASN A 337 15.32 -13.24 2.77
C ASN A 337 15.34 -11.76 2.40
N LEU A 338 14.49 -11.33 1.47
CA LEU A 338 14.42 -9.95 1.02
C LEU A 338 13.06 -9.37 1.40
N ALA A 339 13.07 -8.12 1.86
CA ALA A 339 11.82 -7.40 1.97
C ALA A 339 11.24 -7.12 0.58
N HIS A 340 9.93 -6.98 0.46
CA HIS A 340 9.29 -6.84 -0.86
C HIS A 340 9.73 -5.58 -1.63
N TRP A 341 10.10 -4.51 -0.93
CA TRP A 341 10.65 -3.30 -1.57
C TRP A 341 12.09 -3.47 -2.10
N GLU A 342 12.73 -4.61 -1.83
CA GLU A 342 14.04 -5.00 -2.38
C GLU A 342 13.91 -6.04 -3.50
N ARG A 343 12.68 -6.54 -3.74
CA ARG A 343 12.39 -7.51 -4.79
C ARG A 343 12.12 -6.78 -6.11
N PRO A 344 12.38 -7.42 -7.26
CA PRO A 344 11.89 -6.93 -8.54
C PRO A 344 10.36 -6.76 -8.51
N LEU A 345 9.86 -5.75 -9.22
CA LEU A 345 8.43 -5.64 -9.48
C LEU A 345 7.94 -6.85 -10.31
N PRO A 346 6.71 -7.32 -10.09
CA PRO A 346 6.12 -8.46 -10.79
C PRO A 346 5.94 -8.23 -12.29
#